data_AF-I7JXI0-F1
#
_entry.id   AF-I7JXI0-F1
#
_cell.length_a   1.000
_cell.length_b   1.000
_cell.length_c   1.000
_cell.angle_alpha   90.00
_cell.angle_beta   90.00
_cell.angle_gamma   90.00
#
_symmetry.space_group_name_H-M   'P 1'
#
loop_
_entity.id
_entity.type
_entity.pdbx_description
1 polymer ?
#
loop_
_entity_poly.entity_id
_entity_poly.type
_entity_poly.pdbx_seq_one_letter_code
_entity_poly.pdbx_strand_id
1 'polypeptide(L)'
;MKVVKKIGKYLAIFLGVVVLLLAGYVGYMQMHYYRLPDKEKLSVGNQQEARLSLNKDYSALTYNVGFGAYNQKFSFFMDQGELKNGQKTQGTRGTAFSKQAVIKSTDGVISTIHQQKPDFVLLQEIDTHSTRSHYVNQVKMLEKNMPGYDYTFANNFHSAYLFWPLNDPHGSVESGLLTLSKYHADRAIRRKFPITSAFISKFTDLDRCFAVMRYPVKGGKHLIVINSHMSAYDKGGKMRKAQMKLLSKVIEAEYRLGNYVIVGGDFNHALGPDMLKHFDHEEKVPTWISVLSQKMLPKDFVMVKAENRMKVATVRSTDMAYHPKVNYQTVGDGFIVSKNIQTKAVNINTNYRYADHNPVRLEFKLLKNSPK
;
A
#
# COMPACT_ATOMS: atom_id res chain seq x y z
N MET A 1 -38.98 42.54 18.30
CA MET A 1 -37.83 42.31 19.21
C MET A 1 -37.87 40.97 19.97
N LYS A 2 -38.97 40.56 20.62
CA LYS A 2 -39.04 39.30 21.39
C LYS A 2 -38.82 38.03 20.54
N VAL A 3 -39.38 37.97 19.33
CA VAL A 3 -39.21 36.85 18.39
C VAL A 3 -37.75 36.71 17.94
N VAL A 4 -37.09 37.81 17.59
CA VAL A 4 -35.66 37.85 17.20
C VAL A 4 -34.76 37.36 18.33
N LYS A 5 -35.01 37.78 19.59
CA LYS A 5 -34.28 37.28 20.77
C LYS A 5 -34.48 35.77 20.99
N LYS A 6 -35.69 35.27 20.75
CA LYS A 6 -36.01 33.84 20.89
C LYS A 6 -35.32 32.99 19.81
N ILE A 7 -35.32 33.44 18.56
CA ILE A 7 -34.59 32.81 17.44
C ILE A 7 -33.09 32.81 17.71
N GLY A 8 -32.52 33.93 18.15
CA GLY A 8 -31.10 34.04 18.51
C GLY A 8 -30.70 33.06 19.62
N LYS A 9 -31.55 32.88 20.65
CA LYS A 9 -31.33 31.89 21.71
C LYS A 9 -31.30 30.46 21.17
N TYR A 10 -32.25 30.09 20.31
CA TYR A 10 -32.28 28.74 19.72
C TYR A 10 -31.08 28.48 18.79
N LEU A 11 -30.67 29.47 17.99
CA LEU A 11 -29.47 29.38 17.16
C LEU A 11 -28.21 29.22 18.01
N ALA A 12 -28.09 29.96 19.11
CA ALA A 12 -26.96 29.82 20.03
C ALA A 12 -26.93 28.43 20.71
N ILE A 13 -28.09 27.91 21.13
CA ILE A 13 -28.19 26.55 21.69
C ILE A 13 -27.79 25.51 20.65
N PHE A 14 -28.32 25.62 19.42
CA PHE A 14 -27.99 24.73 18.33
C PHE A 14 -26.49 24.74 18.03
N LEU A 15 -25.88 25.93 17.91
CA LEU A 15 -24.45 26.07 17.71
C LEU A 15 -23.65 25.47 18.88
N GLY A 16 -24.10 25.68 20.11
CA GLY A 16 -23.51 25.08 21.30
C GLY A 16 -23.52 23.55 21.26
N VAL A 17 -24.63 22.94 20.84
CA VAL A 17 -24.73 21.48 20.65
C VAL A 17 -23.78 20.99 19.55
N VAL A 18 -23.72 21.68 18.41
CA VAL A 18 -22.79 21.33 17.30
C VAL A 18 -21.34 21.38 17.79
N VAL A 19 -20.95 22.43 18.52
CA VAL A 19 -19.59 22.55 19.08
C VAL A 19 -19.31 21.44 20.08
N LEU A 20 -20.25 21.10 20.96
CA LEU A 20 -20.12 19.99 21.91
C LEU A 20 -19.93 18.64 21.20
N LEU A 21 -20.68 18.37 20.14
CA LEU A 21 -20.55 17.14 19.36
C LEU A 21 -19.18 17.07 18.66
N LEU A 22 -18.72 18.18 18.06
CA LEU A 22 -17.40 18.24 17.43
C LEU A 22 -16.28 18.06 18.44
N ALA A 23 -16.37 18.71 19.60
CA ALA A 23 -15.41 18.55 20.69
C ALA A 23 -15.40 17.11 21.22
N GLY A 24 -16.57 16.50 21.39
CA GLY A 24 -16.71 15.10 21.77
C GLY A 24 -16.08 14.14 20.76
N TYR A 25 -16.31 14.35 19.46
CA TYR A 25 -15.69 13.55 18.40
C TYR A 25 -14.16 13.69 18.36
N VAL A 26 -13.64 14.93 18.45
CA VAL A 26 -12.19 15.16 18.51
C VAL A 26 -11.59 14.52 19.76
N GLY A 27 -12.27 14.63 20.91
CA GLY A 27 -11.91 13.95 22.14
C GLY A 27 -11.85 12.43 21.97
N TYR A 28 -12.89 11.82 21.39
CA TYR A 28 -12.94 10.40 21.07
C TYR A 28 -11.76 9.96 20.19
N MET A 29 -11.51 10.68 19.08
CA MET A 29 -10.39 10.39 18.18
C MET A 29 -9.04 10.51 18.88
N GLN A 30 -8.88 11.50 19.75
CA GLN A 30 -7.64 11.71 20.50
C GLN A 30 -7.41 10.64 21.56
N MET A 31 -8.45 10.16 22.25
CA MET A 31 -8.35 9.08 23.25
C MET A 31 -7.96 7.74 22.62
N HIS A 32 -8.37 7.49 21.38
CA HIS A 32 -8.08 6.24 20.67
C HIS A 32 -6.88 6.34 19.72
N TYR A 33 -6.23 7.50 19.65
CA TYR A 33 -5.05 7.68 18.83
C TYR A 33 -3.80 7.15 19.54
N TYR A 34 -3.21 6.10 18.98
CA TYR A 34 -1.87 5.62 19.33
C TYR A 34 -1.06 5.42 18.04
N ARG A 35 0.20 5.02 18.16
CA ARG A 35 1.02 4.58 17.02
C ARG A 35 1.80 3.35 17.44
N LEU A 36 1.93 2.39 16.53
CA LEU A 36 2.66 1.16 16.81
C LEU A 36 4.18 1.45 16.86
N PRO A 37 4.92 0.76 17.76
CA PRO A 37 6.35 1.00 17.94
C PRO A 37 7.20 0.61 16.71
N ASP A 38 8.39 1.18 16.58
CA ASP A 38 9.39 0.70 15.60
C ASP A 38 10.00 -0.62 16.08
N LYS A 39 10.44 -1.47 15.14
CA LYS A 39 11.06 -2.78 15.37
C LYS A 39 10.19 -3.77 16.16
N GLU A 40 8.87 -3.61 16.09
CA GLU A 40 7.92 -4.58 16.63
C GLU A 40 8.13 -5.94 15.97
N LYS A 41 8.19 -7.01 16.77
CA LYS A 41 8.26 -8.38 16.27
C LYS A 41 6.89 -8.78 15.74
N LEU A 42 6.86 -9.37 14.56
CA LEU A 42 5.63 -9.87 13.95
C LEU A 42 5.56 -11.39 14.10
N SER A 43 4.35 -11.91 14.33
CA SER A 43 4.10 -13.34 14.34
C SER A 43 4.16 -13.91 12.92
N VAL A 44 4.75 -15.09 12.79
CA VAL A 44 4.72 -15.88 11.56
C VAL A 44 3.71 -17.00 11.77
N GLY A 45 2.58 -16.95 11.06
CA GLY A 45 1.58 -18.01 11.07
C GLY A 45 1.89 -19.07 10.02
N ASN A 46 1.43 -20.31 10.25
CA ASN A 46 1.59 -21.44 9.32
C ASN A 46 3.05 -21.64 8.83
N GLN A 47 3.97 -21.68 9.78
CA GLN A 47 5.41 -21.63 9.51
C GLN A 47 5.85 -22.78 8.60
N GLN A 48 6.40 -22.44 7.44
CA GLN A 48 6.93 -23.42 6.49
C GLN A 48 8.30 -23.93 6.93
N GLU A 49 8.73 -25.09 6.42
CA GLU A 49 10.03 -25.68 6.75
C GLU A 49 11.09 -25.46 5.64
N ALA A 50 10.63 -25.23 4.40
CA ALA A 50 11.52 -25.14 3.25
C ALA A 50 12.45 -23.93 3.36
N ARG A 51 13.74 -24.15 3.05
CA ARG A 51 14.76 -23.10 2.99
C ARG A 51 15.13 -22.77 1.56
N LEU A 52 15.60 -21.55 1.33
CA LEU A 52 16.07 -21.09 0.04
C LEU A 52 17.44 -21.69 -0.28
N SER A 53 17.76 -21.80 -1.55
CA SER A 53 19.05 -22.22 -2.11
C SER A 53 19.51 -21.26 -3.21
N LEU A 54 20.82 -21.18 -3.41
CA LEU A 54 21.43 -20.41 -4.50
C LEU A 54 21.07 -20.99 -5.86
N ASN A 55 21.13 -20.14 -6.90
CA ASN A 55 20.96 -20.49 -8.32
C ASN A 55 19.65 -21.21 -8.71
N LYS A 56 18.68 -21.29 -7.80
CA LYS A 56 17.32 -21.75 -8.08
C LYS A 56 16.44 -20.57 -8.50
N ASP A 57 15.52 -20.83 -9.42
CA ASP A 57 14.46 -19.90 -9.82
C ASP A 57 13.40 -19.75 -8.72
N TYR A 58 13.09 -18.51 -8.38
CA TYR A 58 12.03 -18.13 -7.48
C TYR A 58 11.15 -17.04 -8.09
N SER A 59 10.00 -16.80 -7.48
CA SER A 59 9.11 -15.72 -7.90
C SER A 59 8.49 -14.95 -6.74
N ALA A 60 8.26 -13.66 -6.92
CA ALA A 60 7.54 -12.82 -5.97
C ALA A 60 6.44 -12.03 -6.69
N LEU A 61 5.33 -11.74 -6.01
CA LEU A 61 4.23 -10.93 -6.51
C LEU A 61 3.96 -9.79 -5.52
N THR A 62 3.91 -8.56 -5.98
CA THR A 62 3.41 -7.43 -5.18
C THR A 62 2.07 -6.95 -5.71
N TYR A 63 1.14 -6.63 -4.81
CA TYR A 63 -0.20 -6.18 -5.18
C TYR A 63 -0.84 -5.30 -4.08
N ASN A 64 -1.04 -4.01 -4.33
CA ASN A 64 -1.96 -3.19 -3.53
C ASN A 64 -3.41 -3.57 -3.86
N VAL A 65 -4.17 -4.00 -2.86
CA VAL A 65 -5.53 -4.55 -3.06
C VAL A 65 -6.64 -3.55 -2.82
N GLY A 66 -6.31 -2.28 -2.52
CA GLY A 66 -7.27 -1.17 -2.34
C GLY A 66 -8.42 -1.53 -1.38
N PHE A 67 -8.09 -2.26 -0.31
CA PHE A 67 -9.00 -2.85 0.68
C PHE A 67 -10.22 -3.58 0.13
N GLY A 68 -10.13 -4.09 -1.10
CA GLY A 68 -11.19 -4.81 -1.81
C GLY A 68 -12.31 -3.90 -2.36
N ALA A 69 -12.18 -2.58 -2.26
CA ALA A 69 -13.20 -1.65 -2.75
C ALA A 69 -12.92 -1.10 -4.15
N TYR A 70 -11.64 -0.96 -4.53
CA TYR A 70 -11.16 -0.18 -5.66
C TYR A 70 -11.35 -0.83 -7.05
N ASN A 71 -12.47 -1.52 -7.26
CA ASN A 71 -12.84 -1.99 -8.60
C ASN A 71 -13.05 -0.81 -9.57
N GLN A 72 -13.27 -1.12 -10.85
CA GLN A 72 -13.43 -0.12 -11.92
C GLN A 72 -14.51 0.94 -11.66
N LYS A 73 -15.54 0.67 -10.86
CA LYS A 73 -16.61 1.65 -10.59
C LYS A 73 -16.31 2.55 -9.39
N PHE A 74 -15.30 2.20 -8.59
CA PHE A 74 -14.96 2.91 -7.38
C PHE A 74 -14.21 4.22 -7.69
N SER A 75 -14.57 5.26 -6.95
CA SER A 75 -13.81 6.51 -6.84
C SER A 75 -13.69 6.93 -5.37
N PHE A 76 -12.48 7.32 -4.96
CA PHE A 76 -12.14 7.57 -3.56
C PHE A 76 -12.40 9.01 -3.15
N PHE A 77 -13.10 9.22 -2.03
CA PHE A 77 -13.51 10.56 -1.59
C PHE A 77 -12.36 11.55 -1.31
N MET A 78 -11.13 11.09 -1.08
CA MET A 78 -9.99 11.99 -0.87
C MET A 78 -9.30 12.38 -2.18
N ASP A 79 -9.59 11.68 -3.27
CA ASP A 79 -8.92 11.90 -4.55
C ASP A 79 -9.64 12.98 -5.36
N GLN A 80 -8.84 13.95 -5.78
CA GLN A 80 -9.23 15.07 -6.62
C GLN A 80 -8.34 15.11 -7.85
N GLY A 81 -8.96 15.45 -8.98
CA GLY A 81 -8.31 15.60 -10.26
C GLY A 81 -8.85 16.78 -11.06
N GLU A 82 -8.26 16.95 -12.23
CA GLU A 82 -8.74 17.90 -13.22
C GLU A 82 -8.44 17.33 -14.60
N LEU A 83 -9.42 17.33 -15.49
CA LEU A 83 -9.25 17.00 -16.89
C LEU A 83 -8.49 18.13 -17.61
N LYS A 84 -7.86 17.80 -18.75
CA LYS A 84 -7.15 18.77 -19.58
C LYS A 84 -8.06 19.89 -20.12
N ASN A 85 -9.36 19.63 -20.24
CA ASN A 85 -10.36 20.62 -20.63
C ASN A 85 -10.77 21.57 -19.47
N GLY A 86 -10.18 21.43 -18.29
CA GLY A 86 -10.44 22.27 -17.11
C GLY A 86 -11.54 21.75 -16.17
N GLN A 87 -12.22 20.66 -16.52
CA GLN A 87 -13.25 20.07 -15.66
C GLN A 87 -12.61 19.41 -14.42
N LYS A 88 -13.05 19.82 -13.23
CA LYS A 88 -12.61 19.21 -11.97
C LYS A 88 -13.34 17.90 -11.70
N THR A 89 -12.63 16.96 -11.09
CA THR A 89 -13.12 15.62 -10.74
C THR A 89 -12.81 15.33 -9.27
N GLN A 90 -13.66 14.54 -8.63
CA GLN A 90 -13.62 14.27 -7.20
C GLN A 90 -14.31 12.94 -6.95
N GLY A 91 -13.60 12.01 -6.31
CA GLY A 91 -14.21 10.74 -5.91
C GLY A 91 -15.20 10.97 -4.78
N THR A 92 -16.09 10.00 -4.54
CA THR A 92 -17.25 10.23 -3.66
C THR A 92 -17.38 9.24 -2.52
N ARG A 93 -16.68 8.11 -2.57
CA ARG A 93 -16.96 6.98 -1.66
C ARG A 93 -15.88 6.80 -0.61
N GLY A 94 -16.33 6.66 0.64
CA GLY A 94 -15.54 6.26 1.79
C GLY A 94 -15.52 4.75 2.02
N THR A 95 -16.57 4.03 1.62
CA THR A 95 -16.67 2.58 1.85
C THR A 95 -16.86 1.79 0.56
N ALA A 96 -16.57 0.49 0.55
CA ALA A 96 -16.88 -0.40 -0.57
C ALA A 96 -18.40 -0.45 -0.85
N PHE A 97 -18.80 -0.90 -2.04
CA PHE A 97 -20.22 -0.87 -2.44
C PHE A 97 -21.09 -1.76 -1.56
N SER A 98 -20.53 -2.87 -1.11
CA SER A 98 -21.16 -3.80 -0.17
C SER A 98 -20.11 -4.81 0.31
N LYS A 99 -20.46 -5.57 1.34
CA LYS A 99 -19.69 -6.76 1.75
C LYS A 99 -19.42 -7.73 0.59
N GLN A 100 -20.42 -7.98 -0.26
CA GLN A 100 -20.28 -8.88 -1.39
C GLN A 100 -19.31 -8.35 -2.46
N ALA A 101 -19.28 -7.02 -2.67
CA ALA A 101 -18.31 -6.41 -3.57
C ALA A 101 -16.87 -6.61 -3.07
N VAL A 102 -16.64 -6.45 -1.76
CA VAL A 102 -15.32 -6.70 -1.14
C VAL A 102 -14.92 -8.16 -1.32
N ILE A 103 -15.79 -9.11 -0.96
CA ILE A 103 -15.52 -10.54 -1.13
C ILE A 103 -15.16 -10.87 -2.58
N LYS A 104 -15.94 -10.38 -3.56
CA LYS A 104 -15.68 -10.61 -4.97
C LYS A 104 -14.33 -10.05 -5.44
N SER A 105 -13.96 -8.86 -5.00
CA SER A 105 -12.64 -8.28 -5.29
C SER A 105 -11.53 -9.10 -4.67
N THR A 106 -11.65 -9.48 -3.39
CA THR A 106 -10.67 -10.31 -2.67
C THR A 106 -10.52 -11.69 -3.32
N ASP A 107 -11.61 -12.34 -3.74
CA ASP A 107 -11.57 -13.61 -4.48
C ASP A 107 -10.85 -13.46 -5.83
N GLY A 108 -11.04 -12.33 -6.52
CA GLY A 108 -10.31 -12.00 -7.73
C GLY A 108 -8.81 -11.82 -7.51
N VAL A 109 -8.42 -11.20 -6.40
CA VAL A 109 -7.01 -11.10 -5.95
C VAL A 109 -6.45 -12.50 -5.68
N ILE A 110 -7.15 -13.34 -4.92
CA ILE A 110 -6.74 -14.73 -4.63
C ILE A 110 -6.56 -15.53 -5.93
N SER A 111 -7.54 -15.47 -6.84
CA SER A 111 -7.45 -16.13 -8.14
C SER A 111 -6.26 -15.63 -8.95
N THR A 112 -5.96 -14.33 -8.90
CA THR A 112 -4.78 -13.75 -9.59
C THR A 112 -3.50 -14.34 -9.00
N ILE A 113 -3.38 -14.43 -7.68
CA ILE A 113 -2.24 -15.02 -6.99
C ILE A 113 -2.08 -16.50 -7.38
N HIS A 114 -3.16 -17.29 -7.37
CA HIS A 114 -3.13 -18.71 -7.77
C HIS A 114 -2.69 -18.89 -9.23
N GLN A 115 -3.11 -18.02 -10.14
CA GLN A 115 -2.68 -18.07 -11.54
C GLN A 115 -1.18 -17.77 -11.70
N GLN A 116 -0.67 -16.82 -10.92
CA GLN A 116 0.75 -16.43 -10.96
C GLN A 116 1.68 -17.38 -10.21
N LYS A 117 1.14 -18.23 -9.31
CA LYS A 117 1.84 -19.24 -8.50
C LYS A 117 3.13 -18.73 -7.81
N PRO A 118 3.18 -17.50 -7.28
CA PRO A 118 4.41 -16.90 -6.79
C PRO A 118 4.94 -17.64 -5.56
N ASP A 119 6.24 -17.58 -5.30
CA ASP A 119 6.81 -18.11 -4.06
C ASP A 119 6.65 -17.18 -2.87
N PHE A 120 6.60 -15.87 -3.14
CA PHE A 120 6.36 -14.81 -2.17
C PHE A 120 5.23 -13.91 -2.65
N VAL A 121 4.33 -13.50 -1.75
CA VAL A 121 3.27 -12.52 -2.03
C VAL A 121 3.41 -11.35 -1.08
N LEU A 122 3.34 -10.13 -1.59
CA LEU A 122 3.46 -8.88 -0.83
C LEU A 122 2.21 -8.04 -1.12
N LEU A 123 1.25 -8.05 -0.19
CA LEU A 123 0.00 -7.32 -0.33
C LEU A 123 0.02 -6.04 0.50
N GLN A 124 -0.53 -4.96 -0.06
CA GLN A 124 -0.74 -3.68 0.60
C GLN A 124 -2.24 -3.38 0.67
N GLU A 125 -2.66 -2.55 1.63
CA GLU A 125 -4.07 -2.16 1.85
C GLU A 125 -5.02 -3.34 2.04
N ILE A 126 -4.57 -4.34 2.80
CA ILE A 126 -5.42 -5.48 3.13
C ILE A 126 -6.07 -5.27 4.51
N ASP A 127 -7.40 -5.26 4.52
CA ASP A 127 -8.16 -5.02 5.75
C ASP A 127 -8.47 -6.32 6.51
N THR A 128 -8.53 -6.20 7.83
CA THR A 128 -8.93 -7.30 8.73
C THR A 128 -10.29 -7.07 9.38
N HIS A 129 -10.64 -5.80 9.69
CA HIS A 129 -11.88 -5.46 10.36
C HIS A 129 -12.25 -3.96 10.26
N SER A 130 -12.34 -3.42 9.03
CA SER A 130 -12.68 -2.01 8.83
C SER A 130 -14.14 -1.80 8.40
N THR A 131 -14.72 -0.65 8.75
CA THR A 131 -16.01 -0.20 8.21
C THR A 131 -15.96 -0.08 6.67
N ARG A 132 -14.90 0.52 6.12
CA ARG A 132 -14.71 0.72 4.67
C ARG A 132 -14.73 -0.55 3.83
N SER A 133 -14.39 -1.69 4.42
CA SER A 133 -14.39 -3.00 3.77
C SER A 133 -15.52 -3.91 4.28
N HIS A 134 -16.55 -3.33 4.92
CA HIS A 134 -17.70 -4.06 5.47
C HIS A 134 -17.30 -5.21 6.41
N TYR A 135 -16.24 -4.99 7.18
CA TYR A 135 -15.69 -5.93 8.15
C TYR A 135 -15.29 -7.29 7.56
N VAL A 136 -15.02 -7.35 6.25
CA VAL A 136 -14.46 -8.55 5.61
C VAL A 136 -13.02 -8.69 6.06
N ASN A 137 -12.70 -9.82 6.69
CA ASN A 137 -11.33 -10.15 7.05
C ASN A 137 -10.63 -10.79 5.84
N GLN A 138 -9.98 -9.95 5.05
CA GLN A 138 -9.32 -10.36 3.80
C GLN A 138 -8.08 -11.21 4.09
N VAL A 139 -7.38 -10.94 5.19
CA VAL A 139 -6.22 -11.75 5.63
C VAL A 139 -6.65 -13.20 5.88
N LYS A 140 -7.74 -13.44 6.63
CA LYS A 140 -8.28 -14.79 6.85
C LYS A 140 -8.73 -15.47 5.56
N MET A 141 -9.26 -14.72 4.60
CA MET A 141 -9.60 -15.27 3.27
C MET A 141 -8.34 -15.76 2.54
N LEU A 142 -7.26 -14.99 2.58
CA LEU A 142 -5.97 -15.36 1.99
C LEU A 142 -5.36 -16.57 2.70
N GLU A 143 -5.30 -16.57 4.03
CA GLU A 143 -4.80 -17.70 4.84
C GLU A 143 -5.50 -19.02 4.47
N LYS A 144 -6.83 -19.00 4.41
CA LYS A 144 -7.64 -20.18 4.05
C LYS A 144 -7.36 -20.70 2.63
N ASN A 145 -7.08 -19.81 1.70
CA ASN A 145 -6.86 -20.15 0.28
C ASN A 145 -5.38 -20.37 -0.07
N MET A 146 -4.45 -20.19 0.88
CA MET A 146 -3.02 -20.32 0.68
C MET A 146 -2.37 -21.22 1.75
N PRO A 147 -2.87 -22.45 2.00
CA PRO A 147 -2.41 -23.29 3.12
C PRO A 147 -0.94 -23.74 3.02
N GLY A 148 -0.32 -23.65 1.84
CA GLY A 148 1.10 -23.94 1.63
C GLY A 148 2.03 -22.74 1.85
N TYR A 149 1.55 -21.67 2.48
CA TYR A 149 2.32 -20.46 2.72
C TYR A 149 2.32 -20.13 4.21
N ASP A 150 3.47 -19.71 4.73
CA ASP A 150 3.51 -18.92 5.95
C ASP A 150 2.89 -17.55 5.68
N TYR A 151 2.54 -16.84 6.76
CA TYR A 151 2.04 -15.49 6.63
C TYR A 151 2.50 -14.60 7.78
N THR A 152 2.66 -13.32 7.45
CA THR A 152 2.99 -12.26 8.41
C THR A 152 2.15 -11.04 8.08
N PHE A 153 1.44 -10.50 9.07
CA PHE A 153 0.66 -9.27 8.95
C PHE A 153 1.30 -8.15 9.76
N ALA A 154 1.49 -6.98 9.14
CA ALA A 154 1.94 -5.77 9.80
C ALA A 154 0.89 -4.67 9.64
N ASN A 155 0.26 -4.23 10.73
CA ASN A 155 -0.67 -3.11 10.67
C ASN A 155 0.08 -1.82 10.28
N ASN A 156 -0.47 -1.12 9.30
CA ASN A 156 0.04 0.18 8.84
C ASN A 156 -1.07 1.24 8.74
N PHE A 157 -2.30 0.91 9.13
CA PHE A 157 -3.40 1.83 9.33
C PHE A 157 -4.31 1.31 10.44
N HIS A 158 -4.49 2.10 11.48
CA HIS A 158 -5.58 1.93 12.42
C HIS A 158 -6.23 3.29 12.68
N SER A 159 -7.56 3.33 12.73
CA SER A 159 -8.29 4.56 13.09
C SER A 159 -9.59 4.20 13.78
N ALA A 160 -9.92 4.94 14.83
CA ALA A 160 -11.11 4.67 15.64
C ALA A 160 -12.39 4.88 14.84
N TYR A 161 -12.53 6.02 14.18
CA TYR A 161 -13.64 6.28 13.26
C TYR A 161 -13.42 7.55 12.43
N LEU A 162 -13.32 7.45 11.11
CA LEU A 162 -13.27 8.60 10.22
C LEU A 162 -14.68 8.96 9.73
N PHE A 163 -15.24 10.06 10.24
CA PHE A 163 -16.60 10.49 9.93
C PHE A 163 -16.78 11.11 8.52
N TRP A 164 -15.69 11.31 7.77
CA TRP A 164 -15.73 11.90 6.43
C TRP A 164 -15.57 10.81 5.36
N PRO A 165 -16.29 10.89 4.22
CA PRO A 165 -17.31 11.88 3.87
C PRO A 165 -18.63 11.68 4.62
N LEU A 166 -19.39 12.74 4.89
CA LEU A 166 -20.57 12.69 5.77
C LEU A 166 -21.66 11.69 5.29
N ASN A 167 -21.79 11.51 3.98
CA ASN A 167 -22.80 10.63 3.38
C ASN A 167 -22.35 9.17 3.25
N ASP A 168 -21.05 8.91 3.39
CA ASP A 168 -20.47 7.56 3.31
C ASP A 168 -19.20 7.49 4.19
N PRO A 169 -19.31 7.63 5.53
CA PRO A 169 -18.15 7.74 6.41
C PRO A 169 -17.16 6.59 6.23
N HIS A 170 -15.87 6.90 6.08
CA HIS A 170 -14.82 5.88 5.93
C HIS A 170 -14.75 4.94 7.15
N GLY A 171 -15.15 5.44 8.32
CA GLY A 171 -15.40 4.68 9.54
C GLY A 171 -14.13 4.18 10.22
N SER A 172 -14.24 3.11 11.00
CA SER A 172 -13.08 2.50 11.65
C SER A 172 -12.21 1.77 10.63
N VAL A 173 -10.90 1.77 10.85
CA VAL A 173 -9.94 1.13 9.94
C VAL A 173 -9.00 0.23 10.71
N GLU A 174 -8.80 -0.97 10.19
CA GLU A 174 -7.77 -1.94 10.59
C GLU A 174 -7.18 -2.59 9.33
N SER A 175 -6.08 -2.00 8.83
CA SER A 175 -5.43 -2.34 7.56
C SER A 175 -3.93 -2.50 7.73
N GLY A 176 -3.32 -3.30 6.84
CA GLY A 176 -1.91 -3.56 6.92
C GLY A 176 -1.26 -4.03 5.64
N LEU A 177 -0.09 -4.63 5.86
CA LEU A 177 0.75 -5.30 4.89
C LEU A 177 0.70 -6.80 5.21
N LEU A 178 0.27 -7.63 4.25
CA LEU A 178 0.34 -9.08 4.38
C LEU A 178 1.47 -9.59 3.51
N THR A 179 2.35 -10.40 4.08
CA THR A 179 3.32 -11.17 3.31
C THR A 179 3.08 -12.66 3.49
N LEU A 180 3.08 -13.39 2.39
CA LEU A 180 2.98 -14.84 2.34
C LEU A 180 4.25 -15.43 1.72
N SER A 181 4.77 -16.55 2.23
CA SER A 181 5.89 -17.27 1.63
C SER A 181 5.72 -18.79 1.68
N LYS A 182 6.17 -19.50 0.64
CA LYS A 182 6.34 -20.96 0.69
C LYS A 182 7.56 -21.41 1.51
N TYR A 183 8.33 -20.48 2.07
CA TYR A 183 9.61 -20.74 2.72
C TYR A 183 9.58 -20.26 4.16
N HIS A 184 10.43 -20.87 4.99
CA HIS A 184 10.56 -20.56 6.41
C HIS A 184 11.07 -19.12 6.64
N ALA A 185 10.27 -18.25 7.28
CA ALA A 185 10.77 -17.02 7.86
C ALA A 185 11.35 -17.26 9.27
N ASP A 186 12.64 -16.97 9.48
CA ASP A 186 13.27 -17.05 10.82
C ASP A 186 12.75 -15.93 11.73
N ARG A 187 12.47 -14.77 11.13
CA ARG A 187 12.08 -13.56 11.83
C ARG A 187 11.31 -12.64 10.90
N ALA A 188 10.29 -12.00 11.45
CA ALA A 188 9.63 -10.87 10.84
C ALA A 188 9.57 -9.68 11.80
N ILE A 189 9.78 -8.48 11.29
CA ILE A 189 9.65 -7.23 12.05
C ILE A 189 8.92 -6.15 11.28
N ARG A 190 8.14 -5.34 11.99
CA ARG A 190 7.59 -4.09 11.49
C ARG A 190 8.60 -2.97 11.72
N ARG A 191 8.84 -2.18 10.68
CA ARG A 191 9.65 -0.96 10.74
C ARG A 191 8.78 0.26 10.48
N LYS A 192 8.72 1.16 11.44
CA LYS A 192 7.92 2.37 11.34
C LYS A 192 8.57 3.38 10.40
N PHE A 193 7.80 3.90 9.44
CA PHE A 193 8.25 5.01 8.61
C PHE A 193 8.13 6.35 9.36
N PRO A 194 8.97 7.34 9.01
CA PRO A 194 8.67 8.73 9.37
C PRO A 194 7.30 9.13 8.80
N ILE A 195 6.45 9.69 9.67
CA ILE A 195 5.08 10.13 9.37
C ILE A 195 4.83 11.51 9.98
N THR A 196 3.78 12.19 9.51
CA THR A 196 3.43 13.52 10.03
C THR A 196 2.92 13.44 11.48
N SER A 197 3.28 14.44 12.29
CA SER A 197 2.72 14.63 13.63
C SER A 197 1.67 15.75 13.69
N ALA A 198 1.34 16.36 12.56
CA ALA A 198 0.40 17.49 12.53
C ALA A 198 -1.01 17.08 12.98
N PHE A 199 -1.66 17.96 13.74
CA PHE A 199 -2.82 17.62 14.57
C PHE A 199 -4.01 17.05 13.79
N ILE A 200 -4.31 17.58 12.60
CA ILE A 200 -5.44 17.12 11.79
C ILE A 200 -5.03 15.92 10.94
N SER A 201 -3.92 16.03 10.21
CA SER A 201 -3.50 15.00 9.27
C SER A 201 -3.11 13.69 9.96
N LYS A 202 -2.71 13.70 11.24
CA LYS A 202 -2.37 12.46 11.96
C LYS A 202 -3.54 11.48 12.07
N PHE A 203 -4.79 11.96 12.04
CA PHE A 203 -5.97 11.10 12.15
C PHE A 203 -6.33 10.43 10.81
N THR A 204 -5.99 11.09 9.69
CA THR A 204 -6.22 10.57 8.34
C THR A 204 -4.95 9.93 7.74
N ASP A 205 -3.78 10.16 8.33
CA ASP A 205 -2.51 9.60 7.89
C ASP A 205 -2.28 8.21 8.49
N LEU A 206 -1.91 7.28 7.61
CA LEU A 206 -1.59 5.91 7.92
C LEU A 206 -0.41 5.83 8.91
N ASP A 207 -0.40 4.81 9.78
CA ASP A 207 0.78 4.48 10.59
C ASP A 207 1.80 3.75 9.72
N ARG A 208 2.27 4.47 8.68
CA ARG A 208 3.07 3.92 7.58
C ARG A 208 4.23 3.12 8.14
N CYS A 209 4.42 1.94 7.57
CA CYS A 209 5.51 1.05 7.91
C CYS A 209 5.93 0.24 6.69
N PHE A 210 6.98 -0.55 6.88
CA PHE A 210 7.32 -1.67 6.03
C PHE A 210 7.57 -2.91 6.89
N ALA A 211 7.22 -4.08 6.38
CA ALA A 211 7.49 -5.35 7.03
C ALA A 211 8.78 -5.95 6.47
N VAL A 212 9.68 -6.41 7.34
CA VAL A 212 10.95 -7.03 6.97
C VAL A 212 10.92 -8.48 7.42
N MET A 213 10.95 -9.40 6.46
CA MET A 213 11.00 -10.84 6.68
C MET A 213 12.37 -11.36 6.29
N ARG A 214 12.94 -12.22 7.15
CA ARG A 214 14.26 -12.81 6.96
C ARG A 214 14.13 -14.31 6.71
N TYR A 215 14.57 -14.75 5.54
CA TYR A 215 14.51 -16.15 5.10
C TYR A 215 15.92 -16.72 4.99
N PRO A 216 16.23 -17.85 5.62
CA PRO A 216 17.55 -18.46 5.55
C PRO A 216 17.80 -19.04 4.16
N VAL A 217 19.01 -18.82 3.65
CA VAL A 217 19.52 -19.39 2.39
C VAL A 217 20.57 -20.43 2.75
N LYS A 218 20.45 -21.63 2.17
CA LYS A 218 21.46 -22.69 2.27
C LYS A 218 22.82 -22.12 1.86
N GLY A 219 23.80 -22.20 2.76
CA GLY A 219 25.10 -21.54 2.63
C GLY A 219 25.34 -20.37 3.61
N GLY A 220 24.37 -20.05 4.48
CA GLY A 220 24.58 -19.22 5.68
C GLY A 220 24.21 -17.74 5.56
N LYS A 221 23.73 -17.29 4.40
CA LYS A 221 23.19 -15.92 4.19
C LYS A 221 21.66 -15.93 4.30
N HIS A 222 21.05 -14.74 4.24
CA HIS A 222 19.59 -14.59 4.22
C HIS A 222 19.11 -13.86 2.97
N LEU A 223 17.89 -14.17 2.56
CA LEU A 223 17.08 -13.30 1.73
C LEU A 223 16.21 -12.44 2.67
N ILE A 224 16.36 -11.13 2.54
CA ILE A 224 15.53 -10.13 3.19
C ILE A 224 14.47 -9.70 2.20
N VAL A 225 13.22 -10.08 2.46
CA VAL A 225 12.07 -9.59 1.70
C VAL A 225 11.43 -8.47 2.50
N ILE A 226 11.15 -7.35 1.84
CA ILE A 226 10.53 -6.18 2.44
C ILE A 226 9.23 -5.87 1.70
N ASN A 227 8.11 -5.88 2.42
CA ASN A 227 6.83 -5.39 1.95
C ASN A 227 6.68 -3.92 2.37
N SER A 228 6.57 -3.00 1.41
CA SER A 228 6.57 -1.56 1.67
C SER A 228 5.33 -0.89 1.08
N HIS A 229 4.79 0.10 1.79
CA HIS A 229 3.76 1.01 1.28
C HIS A 229 4.07 2.42 1.77
N MET A 230 4.58 3.28 0.87
CA MET A 230 5.02 4.64 1.19
C MET A 230 3.84 5.64 1.21
N SER A 231 4.05 6.85 1.73
CA SER A 231 2.99 7.88 1.80
C SER A 231 2.55 8.42 0.44
N ALA A 232 1.25 8.33 0.13
CA ALA A 232 0.61 8.90 -1.07
C ALA A 232 0.53 10.44 -1.06
N TYR A 233 0.01 11.03 0.02
CA TYR A 233 -0.22 12.48 0.12
C TYR A 233 0.90 13.15 0.94
N ASP A 234 1.88 13.72 0.24
CA ASP A 234 3.01 14.42 0.86
C ASP A 234 3.32 15.71 0.09
N LYS A 235 2.57 16.77 0.42
CA LYS A 235 2.74 18.08 -0.22
C LYS A 235 4.18 18.58 0.01
N GLY A 236 4.96 18.62 -1.06
CA GLY A 236 6.39 19.00 -1.02
C GLY A 236 7.37 17.85 -0.81
N GLY A 237 6.93 16.59 -0.78
CA GLY A 237 7.78 15.39 -0.87
C GLY A 237 8.73 15.14 0.31
N LYS A 238 8.50 15.80 1.45
CA LYS A 238 9.40 15.72 2.62
C LYS A 238 9.33 14.37 3.32
N MET A 239 8.13 13.84 3.54
CA MET A 239 7.93 12.53 4.17
C MET A 239 8.46 11.40 3.29
N ARG A 240 8.13 11.37 2.01
CA ARG A 240 8.62 10.34 1.08
C ARG A 240 10.15 10.32 1.00
N LYS A 241 10.80 11.48 1.00
CA LYS A 241 12.27 11.57 1.06
C LYS A 241 12.83 10.99 2.37
N ALA A 242 12.20 11.29 3.51
CA ALA A 242 12.62 10.75 4.80
C ALA A 242 12.40 9.24 4.89
N GLN A 243 11.28 8.74 4.38
CA GLN A 243 10.95 7.32 4.26
C GLN A 243 11.96 6.59 3.38
N MET A 244 12.30 7.16 2.22
CA MET A 244 13.32 6.60 1.34
C MET A 244 14.69 6.58 2.01
N LYS A 245 15.07 7.64 2.74
CA LYS A 245 16.34 7.66 3.49
C LYS A 245 16.40 6.53 4.53
N LEU A 246 15.32 6.28 5.27
CA LEU A 246 15.25 5.18 6.24
C LEU A 246 15.35 3.82 5.55
N LEU A 247 14.56 3.59 4.51
CA LEU A 247 14.55 2.33 3.77
C LEU A 247 15.93 2.05 3.14
N SER A 248 16.57 3.05 2.51
CA SER A 248 17.95 2.96 2.00
C SER A 248 18.93 2.50 3.07
N LYS A 249 18.90 3.13 4.26
CA LYS A 249 19.79 2.76 5.38
C LYS A 249 19.61 1.30 5.79
N VAL A 250 18.38 0.79 5.80
CA VAL A 250 18.06 -0.60 6.17
C VAL A 250 18.57 -1.57 5.12
N ILE A 251 18.24 -1.35 3.85
CA ILE A 251 18.63 -2.26 2.77
C ILE A 251 20.15 -2.30 2.55
N GLU A 252 20.83 -1.15 2.66
CA GLU A 252 22.29 -1.10 2.59
C GLU A 252 22.96 -1.85 3.74
N ALA A 253 22.40 -1.77 4.94
CA ALA A 253 22.94 -2.48 6.09
C ALA A 253 22.85 -4.00 5.91
N GLU A 254 21.69 -4.50 5.44
CA GLU A 254 21.52 -5.94 5.16
C GLU A 254 22.43 -6.39 4.01
N TYR A 255 22.55 -5.60 2.95
CA TYR A 255 23.42 -5.92 1.83
C TYR A 255 24.90 -6.00 2.24
N ARG A 256 25.38 -5.10 3.12
CA ARG A 256 26.75 -5.15 3.67
C ARG A 256 27.04 -6.41 4.49
N LEU A 257 26.02 -7.06 5.06
CA LEU A 257 26.17 -8.36 5.72
C LEU A 257 26.28 -9.53 4.72
N GLY A 258 26.19 -9.24 3.42
CA GLY A 258 26.16 -10.21 2.34
C GLY A 258 24.79 -10.85 2.14
N ASN A 259 23.73 -10.27 2.69
CA ASN A 259 22.37 -10.75 2.46
C ASN A 259 21.87 -10.32 1.07
N TYR A 260 20.88 -11.05 0.57
CA TYR A 260 20.09 -10.68 -0.59
C TYR A 260 18.93 -9.82 -0.11
N VAL A 261 18.57 -8.78 -0.86
CA VAL A 261 17.50 -7.87 -0.46
C VAL A 261 16.54 -7.62 -1.62
N ILE A 262 15.25 -7.87 -1.38
CA ILE A 262 14.15 -7.55 -2.28
C ILE A 262 13.17 -6.66 -1.52
N VAL A 263 12.90 -5.47 -2.06
CA VAL A 263 11.79 -4.61 -1.62
C VAL A 263 10.71 -4.66 -2.68
N GLY A 264 9.52 -5.11 -2.33
CA GLY A 264 8.34 -5.06 -3.19
C GLY A 264 7.24 -4.22 -2.55
N GLY A 265 6.45 -3.55 -3.37
CA GLY A 265 5.32 -2.78 -2.86
C GLY A 265 4.86 -1.66 -3.78
N ASP A 266 3.96 -0.87 -3.20
CA ASP A 266 3.51 0.41 -3.72
C ASP A 266 4.39 1.54 -3.17
N PHE A 267 5.13 2.19 -4.07
CA PHE A 267 6.03 3.27 -3.71
C PHE A 267 5.35 4.64 -3.70
N ASN A 268 4.10 4.78 -4.17
CA ASN A 268 3.43 6.07 -4.34
C ASN A 268 4.25 7.09 -5.16
N HIS A 269 5.04 6.58 -6.12
CA HIS A 269 5.83 7.36 -7.07
C HIS A 269 5.71 6.74 -8.46
N ALA A 270 5.74 7.55 -9.51
CA ALA A 270 6.11 7.04 -10.83
C ALA A 270 7.53 6.46 -10.76
N LEU A 271 7.67 5.17 -11.05
CA LEU A 271 8.93 4.42 -10.98
C LEU A 271 9.84 4.74 -12.18
N GLY A 272 10.26 5.98 -12.29
CA GLY A 272 11.12 6.49 -13.36
C GLY A 272 10.48 7.67 -14.06
N PRO A 273 11.29 8.67 -14.47
CA PRO A 273 10.77 9.87 -15.12
C PRO A 273 10.07 9.56 -16.44
N ASP A 274 10.50 8.48 -17.11
CA ASP A 274 9.89 7.95 -18.32
C ASP A 274 8.42 7.57 -18.11
N MET A 275 8.02 7.13 -16.91
CA MET A 275 6.64 6.66 -16.64
C MET A 275 5.69 7.76 -16.17
N LEU A 276 6.18 8.97 -15.90
CA LEU A 276 5.36 10.04 -15.34
C LEU A 276 4.22 10.47 -16.29
N LYS A 277 4.45 10.40 -17.61
CA LYS A 277 3.49 10.84 -18.65
C LYS A 277 3.38 9.84 -19.80
N HIS A 278 3.77 8.58 -19.59
CA HIS A 278 3.89 7.60 -20.66
C HIS A 278 2.54 7.14 -21.25
N PHE A 279 1.56 6.91 -20.39
CA PHE A 279 0.26 6.36 -20.82
C PHE A 279 -0.69 7.45 -21.29
N ASP A 280 -1.54 7.13 -22.26
CA ASP A 280 -2.63 8.01 -22.69
C ASP A 280 -3.60 8.26 -21.52
N HIS A 281 -3.94 9.54 -21.32
CA HIS A 281 -4.83 10.02 -20.26
C HIS A 281 -5.39 11.38 -20.68
N GLU A 282 -6.58 11.74 -20.19
CA GLU A 282 -7.18 13.08 -20.35
C GLU A 282 -7.19 13.89 -19.05
N GLU A 283 -6.78 13.29 -17.93
CA GLU A 283 -6.47 14.02 -16.70
C GLU A 283 -5.18 14.84 -16.84
N LYS A 284 -5.02 15.87 -16.01
CA LYS A 284 -3.71 16.46 -15.73
C LYS A 284 -2.91 15.50 -14.87
N VAL A 285 -1.58 15.53 -14.99
CA VAL A 285 -0.71 14.77 -14.08
C VAL A 285 -1.02 15.19 -12.64
N PRO A 286 -1.43 14.27 -11.76
CA PRO A 286 -1.83 14.64 -10.41
C PRO A 286 -0.70 15.28 -9.63
N THR A 287 -0.98 16.37 -8.91
CA THR A 287 0.07 17.14 -8.21
C THR A 287 0.74 16.38 -7.06
N TRP A 288 0.12 15.30 -6.59
CA TRP A 288 0.62 14.46 -5.51
C TRP A 288 1.65 13.42 -5.99
N ILE A 289 1.68 13.06 -7.28
CA ILE A 289 2.62 12.05 -7.79
C ILE A 289 4.05 12.63 -7.85
N SER A 290 5.01 11.83 -7.42
CA SER A 290 6.44 12.15 -7.54
C SER A 290 7.17 11.07 -8.32
N VAL A 291 8.41 11.33 -8.72
CA VAL A 291 9.23 10.35 -9.44
C VAL A 291 10.23 9.72 -8.49
N LEU A 292 10.28 8.39 -8.45
CA LEU A 292 11.40 7.64 -7.88
C LEU A 292 12.33 7.27 -9.03
N SER A 293 13.58 7.72 -8.98
CA SER A 293 14.57 7.41 -10.01
C SER A 293 15.66 6.48 -9.48
N GLN A 294 16.33 5.76 -10.39
CA GLN A 294 17.46 4.89 -10.05
C GLN A 294 18.57 5.63 -9.27
N LYS A 295 18.77 6.92 -9.53
CA LYS A 295 19.78 7.75 -8.86
C LYS A 295 19.48 8.01 -7.38
N MET A 296 18.23 7.79 -6.95
CA MET A 296 17.80 7.95 -5.55
C MET A 296 18.04 6.68 -4.72
N LEU A 297 18.35 5.56 -5.38
CA LEU A 297 18.62 4.30 -4.72
C LEU A 297 20.10 4.18 -4.32
N PRO A 298 20.40 3.40 -3.28
CA PRO A 298 21.77 3.00 -2.99
C PRO A 298 22.49 2.39 -4.19
N LYS A 299 23.81 2.61 -4.28
CA LYS A 299 24.64 2.21 -5.44
C LYS A 299 24.53 0.73 -5.82
N ASP A 300 24.26 -0.14 -4.85
CA ASP A 300 24.21 -1.59 -5.01
C ASP A 300 22.80 -2.15 -5.19
N PHE A 301 21.85 -1.27 -5.47
CA PHE A 301 20.45 -1.59 -5.65
C PHE A 301 19.95 -1.11 -7.00
N VAL A 302 19.07 -1.88 -7.60
CA VAL A 302 18.46 -1.56 -8.88
C VAL A 302 16.95 -1.56 -8.75
N MET A 303 16.31 -0.58 -9.39
CA MET A 303 14.89 -0.59 -9.64
C MET A 303 14.61 -1.52 -10.81
N VAL A 304 13.88 -2.60 -10.57
CA VAL A 304 13.59 -3.59 -11.61
C VAL A 304 12.54 -3.02 -12.54
N LYS A 305 12.91 -2.81 -13.81
CA LYS A 305 11.99 -2.39 -14.86
C LYS A 305 11.27 -3.60 -15.43
N ALA A 306 9.95 -3.67 -15.28
CA ALA A 306 9.17 -4.74 -15.90
C ALA A 306 9.24 -4.67 -17.44
N GLU A 307 9.31 -5.82 -18.10
CA GLU A 307 9.51 -5.90 -19.56
C GLU A 307 8.38 -5.25 -20.35
N ASN A 308 7.15 -5.40 -19.87
CA ASN A 308 5.95 -4.83 -20.48
C ASN A 308 5.50 -3.52 -19.83
N ARG A 309 6.37 -2.85 -19.06
CA ARG A 309 6.02 -1.60 -18.35
C ARG A 309 5.53 -0.47 -19.25
N MET A 310 5.91 -0.49 -20.53
CA MET A 310 5.47 0.49 -21.53
C MET A 310 4.04 0.22 -22.04
N LYS A 311 3.47 -0.94 -21.71
CA LYS A 311 2.14 -1.38 -22.19
C LYS A 311 1.14 -1.57 -21.06
N VAL A 312 1.61 -1.91 -19.87
CA VAL A 312 0.76 -2.21 -18.72
C VAL A 312 1.16 -1.33 -17.55
N ALA A 313 0.30 -0.37 -17.20
CA ALA A 313 0.45 0.45 -16.00
C ALA A 313 0.11 -0.37 -14.73
N THR A 314 0.65 0.04 -13.59
CA THR A 314 0.42 -0.64 -12.31
C THR A 314 -0.55 0.08 -11.40
N VAL A 315 -0.83 1.37 -11.64
CA VAL A 315 -1.80 2.14 -10.86
C VAL A 315 -2.54 3.12 -11.77
N ARG A 316 -3.82 3.36 -11.45
CA ARG A 316 -4.65 4.43 -12.02
C ARG A 316 -5.01 5.46 -10.95
N SER A 317 -5.37 6.67 -11.36
CA SER A 317 -6.05 7.62 -10.48
C SER A 317 -7.47 7.15 -10.09
N THR A 318 -7.97 7.67 -8.97
CA THR A 318 -9.26 7.22 -8.39
C THR A 318 -10.19 8.37 -7.99
N ASP A 319 -9.95 9.59 -8.49
CA ASP A 319 -10.87 10.73 -8.39
C ASP A 319 -12.13 10.54 -9.26
N MET A 320 -12.16 9.52 -10.12
CA MET A 320 -13.35 9.07 -10.85
C MET A 320 -13.35 7.55 -11.07
N ALA A 321 -14.45 7.03 -11.60
CA ALA A 321 -14.52 5.64 -12.06
C ALA A 321 -13.53 5.40 -13.21
N TYR A 322 -13.10 4.15 -13.38
CA TYR A 322 -12.14 3.78 -14.40
C TYR A 322 -12.72 3.93 -15.81
N HIS A 323 -12.12 4.84 -16.57
CA HIS A 323 -12.34 5.10 -17.97
C HIS A 323 -10.99 4.97 -18.70
N PRO A 324 -10.79 3.90 -19.51
CA PRO A 324 -9.58 3.71 -20.28
C PRO A 324 -9.21 4.95 -21.09
N LYS A 325 -7.93 5.31 -21.10
CA LYS A 325 -7.37 6.52 -21.76
C LYS A 325 -7.87 7.87 -21.22
N VAL A 326 -8.73 7.89 -20.21
CA VAL A 326 -9.15 9.12 -19.51
C VAL A 326 -8.40 9.27 -18.20
N ASN A 327 -8.43 8.25 -17.34
CA ASN A 327 -7.69 8.29 -16.08
C ASN A 327 -6.19 8.40 -16.31
N TYR A 328 -5.53 9.17 -15.45
CA TYR A 328 -4.09 9.13 -15.28
C TYR A 328 -3.66 7.72 -14.85
N GLN A 329 -2.60 7.22 -15.47
CA GLN A 329 -2.01 5.92 -15.15
C GLN A 329 -0.49 6.04 -15.12
N THR A 330 0.14 5.26 -14.25
CA THR A 330 1.61 5.15 -14.22
C THR A 330 2.05 3.78 -13.70
N VAL A 331 3.37 3.57 -13.64
CA VAL A 331 3.96 2.43 -12.95
C VAL A 331 4.37 2.89 -11.55
N GLY A 332 3.53 2.61 -10.55
CA GLY A 332 3.73 2.96 -9.14
C GLY A 332 4.27 1.81 -8.28
N ASP A 333 3.84 0.60 -8.61
CA ASP A 333 4.24 -0.65 -7.96
C ASP A 333 5.43 -1.31 -8.65
N GLY A 334 6.26 -2.02 -7.89
CA GLY A 334 7.35 -2.81 -8.45
C GLY A 334 8.32 -3.32 -7.41
N PHE A 335 9.58 -3.50 -7.84
CA PHE A 335 10.64 -4.07 -7.00
C PHE A 335 11.93 -3.25 -7.05
N ILE A 336 12.59 -3.14 -5.89
CA ILE A 336 13.98 -2.71 -5.75
C ILE A 336 14.77 -3.91 -5.23
N VAL A 337 15.87 -4.27 -5.89
CA VAL A 337 16.64 -5.48 -5.58
C VAL A 337 18.12 -5.18 -5.48
N SER A 338 18.83 -5.91 -4.62
CA SER A 338 20.28 -5.84 -4.53
C SER A 338 20.96 -6.52 -5.73
N LYS A 339 22.15 -6.04 -6.12
CA LYS A 339 22.90 -6.51 -7.31
C LYS A 339 23.34 -7.98 -7.29
N ASN A 340 23.34 -8.63 -6.11
CA ASN A 340 23.60 -10.07 -5.97
C ASN A 340 22.37 -10.95 -6.29
N ILE A 341 21.31 -10.36 -6.86
CA ILE A 341 20.12 -11.06 -7.34
C ILE A 341 19.97 -10.80 -8.84
N GLN A 342 19.86 -11.87 -9.62
CA GLN A 342 19.45 -11.77 -11.02
C GLN A 342 17.92 -11.71 -11.08
N THR A 343 17.35 -10.80 -11.87
CA THR A 343 15.90 -10.57 -11.89
C THR A 343 15.32 -10.30 -13.26
N LYS A 344 14.04 -10.65 -13.42
CA LYS A 344 13.16 -10.25 -14.52
C LYS A 344 11.78 -9.94 -13.94
N ALA A 345 11.09 -8.91 -14.45
CA ALA A 345 9.76 -8.56 -13.95
C ALA A 345 8.74 -8.35 -15.08
N VAL A 346 7.47 -8.59 -14.77
CA VAL A 346 6.33 -8.39 -15.67
C VAL A 346 5.14 -7.84 -14.88
N ASN A 347 4.47 -6.84 -15.44
CA ASN A 347 3.23 -6.30 -14.92
C ASN A 347 2.07 -7.19 -15.38
N ILE A 348 1.21 -7.60 -14.46
CA ILE A 348 0.07 -8.48 -14.72
C ILE A 348 -1.18 -7.63 -14.89
N ASN A 349 -1.75 -7.60 -16.09
CA ASN A 349 -2.92 -6.76 -16.36
C ASN A 349 -4.22 -7.43 -15.88
N THR A 350 -4.71 -7.03 -14.71
CA THR A 350 -6.04 -7.42 -14.20
C THR A 350 -7.17 -6.53 -14.73
N ASN A 351 -6.83 -5.52 -15.54
CA ASN A 351 -7.70 -4.45 -16.01
C ASN A 351 -8.37 -3.67 -14.87
N TYR A 352 -7.71 -3.56 -13.72
CA TYR A 352 -8.23 -2.89 -12.53
C TYR A 352 -9.59 -3.44 -12.03
N ARG A 353 -9.87 -4.73 -12.29
CA ARG A 353 -11.15 -5.35 -11.94
C ARG A 353 -11.35 -5.51 -10.43
N TYR A 354 -10.26 -5.70 -9.69
CA TYR A 354 -10.29 -6.08 -8.28
C TYR A 354 -9.68 -5.00 -7.37
N ALA A 355 -8.78 -4.17 -7.92
CA ALA A 355 -8.19 -3.01 -7.30
C ALA A 355 -7.84 -2.00 -8.41
N ASP A 356 -7.55 -0.76 -8.04
CA ASP A 356 -6.99 0.29 -8.89
C ASP A 356 -5.50 0.06 -9.21
N HIS A 357 -4.91 -0.96 -8.60
CA HIS A 357 -3.59 -1.44 -8.95
C HIS A 357 -3.62 -2.72 -9.80
N ASN A 358 -2.57 -2.93 -10.59
CA ASN A 358 -2.24 -4.18 -11.26
C ASN A 358 -0.99 -4.78 -10.60
N PRO A 359 -0.95 -6.09 -10.32
CA PRO A 359 0.17 -6.70 -9.65
C PRO A 359 1.43 -6.72 -10.53
N VAL A 360 2.59 -6.75 -9.88
CA VAL A 360 3.89 -6.94 -10.54
C VAL A 360 4.48 -8.27 -10.08
N ARG A 361 4.85 -9.12 -11.05
CA ARG A 361 5.53 -10.39 -10.80
C ARG A 361 7.02 -10.24 -11.08
N LEU A 362 7.84 -10.67 -10.13
CA LEU A 362 9.29 -10.77 -10.20
C LEU A 362 9.67 -12.25 -10.31
N GLU A 363 10.56 -12.56 -11.24
CA GLU A 363 11.34 -13.81 -11.26
C GLU A 363 12.76 -13.47 -10.82
N PHE A 364 13.35 -14.31 -9.97
CA PHE A 364 14.68 -14.04 -9.45
C PHE A 364 15.52 -15.28 -9.12
N LYS A 365 16.85 -15.11 -9.17
CA LYS A 365 17.85 -16.08 -8.70
C LYS A 365 18.82 -15.41 -7.73
N LEU A 366 19.11 -16.11 -6.63
CA LEU A 366 20.13 -15.70 -5.67
C LEU A 366 21.51 -16.16 -6.16
N LEU A 367 22.42 -15.22 -6.41
CA LEU A 367 23.73 -15.51 -6.99
C LEU A 367 24.77 -15.84 -5.92
N LYS A 368 25.74 -16.71 -6.24
CA LYS A 368 26.82 -17.10 -5.31
C LYS A 368 27.76 -15.94 -4.93
N ASN A 369 27.79 -14.86 -5.70
CA ASN A 369 28.72 -13.74 -5.49
C ASN A 369 28.20 -12.78 -4.43
N SER A 370 29.00 -12.58 -3.37
CA SER A 370 28.83 -11.47 -2.42
C SER A 370 29.38 -10.16 -3.03
N PRO A 371 28.85 -9.00 -2.65
CA PRO A 371 29.46 -7.71 -2.98
C PRO A 371 30.95 -7.71 -2.60
N LYS A 372 31.80 -7.24 -3.51
CA LYS A 372 33.17 -6.83 -3.17
C LYS A 372 33.14 -5.55 -2.35
#